data_AF-A0A1H4DU02-F1
#
_entry.id   AF-A0A1H4DU02-F1
#
_cell.length_a   1.000
_cell.length_b   1.000
_cell.length_c   1.000
_cell.angle_alpha   90.00
_cell.angle_beta   90.00
_cell.angle_gamma   90.00
#
_symmetry.space_group_name_H-M   'P 1'
#
loop_
_entity.id
_entity.type
_entity.pdbx_description
1 polymer ?
#
loop_
_entity_poly.entity_id
_entity_poly.type
_entity_poly.pdbx_seq_one_letter_code
_entity_poly.pdbx_strand_id
1 'polypeptide(L)'
;MSSIAEFYSRNLANEVIKGMSEKVKNGGSVSRAPIGYLNTRTIENGRENRTVTVDEHRAPLVTWAFNAYATGEHSVRTLTKELVRR
;
A
#
# COMPACT_ATOMS: atom_id res chain seq x y z
N MET A 1 6.87 -39.47 1.81
CA MET A 1 6.09 -38.59 0.89
C MET A 1 5.94 -37.15 1.39
N SER A 2 6.03 -36.86 2.71
CA SER A 2 5.92 -35.49 3.25
C SER A 2 7.10 -34.56 2.90
N SER A 3 8.33 -35.07 2.84
CA SER A 3 9.55 -34.25 2.63
C SER A 3 9.64 -33.56 1.26
N ILE A 4 9.08 -34.17 0.21
CA ILE A 4 9.08 -33.59 -1.14
C ILE A 4 8.09 -32.42 -1.22
N ALA A 5 6.90 -32.57 -0.64
CA ALA A 5 5.90 -31.50 -0.58
C ALA A 5 6.37 -30.32 0.28
N GLU A 6 7.05 -30.60 1.39
CA GLU A 6 7.66 -29.58 2.25
C GLU A 6 8.78 -28.83 1.52
N PHE A 7 9.66 -29.53 0.81
CA PHE A 7 10.71 -28.92 0.00
C PHE A 7 10.13 -28.03 -1.10
N TYR A 8 9.12 -28.51 -1.83
CA TYR A 8 8.42 -27.72 -2.85
C TYR A 8 7.80 -26.45 -2.27
N SER A 9 7.11 -26.57 -1.13
CA SER A 9 6.48 -25.43 -0.45
C SER A 9 7.51 -24.39 -0.01
N ARG A 10 8.65 -24.83 0.55
CA ARG A 10 9.76 -23.94 0.92
C ARG A 10 10.38 -23.25 -0.28
N ASN A 11 10.59 -23.99 -1.37
CA ASN A 11 11.14 -23.41 -2.59
C ASN A 11 10.19 -22.35 -3.18
N LEU A 12 8.90 -22.66 -3.26
CA LEU A 12 7.89 -21.71 -3.73
C LEU A 12 7.84 -20.44 -2.86
N ALA A 13 7.90 -20.60 -1.53
CA ALA A 13 7.95 -19.46 -0.62
C ALA A 13 9.18 -18.57 -0.89
N ASN A 14 10.35 -19.17 -1.10
CA ASN A 14 11.57 -18.43 -1.43
C ASN A 14 11.44 -17.66 -2.75
N GLU A 15 10.87 -18.26 -3.79
CA GLU A 15 10.66 -17.58 -5.07
C GLU A 15 9.65 -16.43 -4.97
N VAL A 16 8.58 -16.60 -4.20
CA VAL A 16 7.61 -15.54 -3.92
C VAL A 16 8.27 -14.37 -3.17
N ILE A 17 9.09 -14.65 -2.15
CA ILE A 17 9.83 -13.61 -1.40
C ILE A 17 10.80 -12.86 -2.31
N LYS A 18 11.53 -13.56 -3.19
CA LYS A 18 12.42 -12.93 -4.18
C LYS A 18 11.65 -12.01 -5.11
N GLY A 19 10.55 -12.48 -5.69
CA GLY A 19 9.71 -11.67 -6.58
C GLY A 19 9.14 -10.43 -5.91
N MET A 20 8.65 -10.56 -4.66
CA MET A 20 8.18 -9.42 -3.88
C MET A 20 9.31 -8.43 -3.56
N SER A 21 10.46 -8.92 -3.11
CA SER A 21 11.63 -8.10 -2.78
C SER A 21 12.11 -7.30 -4.00
N GLU A 22 12.17 -7.96 -5.16
CA GLU A 22 12.57 -7.31 -6.41
C GLU A 22 11.56 -6.26 -6.86
N LYS A 23 10.26 -6.53 -6.70
CA LYS A 23 9.22 -5.54 -6.99
C LYS A 23 9.37 -4.28 -6.11
N VAL A 24 9.62 -4.45 -4.81
CA VAL A 24 9.84 -3.32 -3.89
C VAL A 24 11.10 -2.53 -4.26
N LYS A 25 12.21 -3.20 -4.57
CA LYS A 25 13.46 -2.54 -5.00
C LYS A 25 13.27 -1.67 -6.24
N ASN A 26 12.41 -2.10 -7.16
CA ASN A 26 12.07 -1.36 -8.37
C ASN A 26 10.96 -0.30 -8.15
N GLY A 27 10.61 0.01 -6.90
CA GLY A 27 9.61 1.04 -6.56
C GLY A 27 8.16 0.60 -6.66
N GLY A 28 7.88 -0.70 -6.85
CA GLY A 28 6.54 -1.24 -6.92
C GLY A 28 5.92 -1.55 -5.54
N SER A 29 4.59 -1.60 -5.48
CA SER A 29 3.86 -2.03 -4.29
C SER A 29 3.58 -3.53 -4.29
N VAL A 30 3.77 -4.19 -3.15
CA VAL A 30 3.48 -5.63 -2.94
C VAL A 30 2.20 -5.90 -2.15
N SER A 31 1.57 -4.85 -1.62
CA SER A 31 0.36 -4.94 -0.80
C SER A 31 -0.72 -3.99 -1.32
N ARG A 32 -1.91 -4.10 -0.73
CA ARG A 32 -3.03 -3.21 -1.02
C ARG A 32 -2.67 -1.76 -0.65
N ALA A 33 -2.95 -0.83 -1.54
CA ALA A 33 -2.83 0.60 -1.30
C ALA A 33 -3.48 1.03 0.04
N PRO A 34 -2.76 1.78 0.90
CA PRO A 34 -3.34 2.38 2.10
C PRO A 34 -4.33 3.50 1.76
N ILE A 35 -5.10 3.95 2.74
CA ILE A 35 -6.00 5.10 2.56
C ILE A 35 -5.23 6.34 2.09
N GLY A 36 -5.81 7.09 1.14
CA GLY A 36 -5.11 8.17 0.44
C GLY A 36 -4.42 7.72 -0.86
N TYR A 37 -4.46 6.44 -1.19
CA TYR A 37 -3.93 5.89 -2.43
C TYR A 37 -4.91 4.90 -3.07
N LEU A 38 -4.76 4.68 -4.38
CA LEU A 38 -5.53 3.74 -5.18
C LEU A 38 -4.60 2.67 -5.78
N ASN A 39 -5.06 1.42 -5.84
CA ASN A 39 -4.38 0.41 -6.66
C ASN A 39 -4.72 0.66 -8.12
N THR A 40 -3.72 0.83 -8.97
CA THR A 40 -3.89 1.09 -10.39
C THR A 40 -3.08 0.13 -11.24
N ARG A 41 -3.44 0.06 -12.52
CA ARG A 41 -2.75 -0.72 -13.54
C ARG A 41 -2.25 0.27 -14.59
N THR A 42 -0.95 0.30 -14.81
CA THR A 42 -0.32 1.11 -15.83
C THR A 42 0.38 0.19 -16.83
N ILE A 43 0.60 0.66 -18.06
CA ILE A 43 1.39 -0.07 -19.06
C ILE A 43 2.70 0.70 -19.22
N GLU A 44 3.81 0.05 -18.87
CA GLU A 44 5.16 0.60 -19.00
C GLU A 44 5.98 -0.34 -19.87
N ASN A 45 6.58 0.16 -20.95
CA ASN A 45 7.40 -0.62 -21.88
C ASN A 45 6.69 -1.90 -22.39
N GLY A 46 5.38 -1.81 -22.67
CA GLY A 46 4.56 -2.93 -23.14
C GLY A 46 4.22 -3.98 -22.06
N ARG A 47 4.53 -3.72 -20.78
CA ARG A 47 4.21 -4.60 -19.65
C ARG A 47 3.21 -3.94 -18.72
N GLU A 48 2.22 -4.72 -18.27
CA GLU A 48 1.29 -4.27 -17.23
C GLU A 48 2.03 -4.18 -15.89
N ASN A 49 2.10 -2.98 -15.33
CA ASN A 49 2.60 -2.71 -14.00
C ASN A 49 1.42 -2.48 -13.04
N ARG A 50 1.43 -3.20 -11.92
CA ARG A 50 0.45 -3.04 -10.83
C ARG A 50 1.06 -2.19 -9.75
N THR A 51 0.63 -0.94 -9.67
CA THR A 51 1.22 0.09 -8.81
C THR A 51 0.15 0.79 -7.97
N VAL A 52 0.56 1.80 -7.21
CA VAL A 52 -0.32 2.66 -6.43
C VAL A 52 -0.16 4.11 -6.89
N THR A 53 -1.27 4.82 -6.98
CA THR A 53 -1.30 6.26 -7.28
C THR A 53 -2.00 7.01 -6.15
N VAL A 54 -1.73 8.30 -6.03
CA VAL A 54 -2.40 9.16 -5.04
C VAL A 54 -3.89 9.22 -5.34
N ASP A 55 -4.72 9.08 -4.31
CA ASP A 55 -6.16 9.33 -4.38
C ASP A 55 -6.39 10.84 -4.22
N GLU A 56 -6.76 11.53 -5.30
CA GLU A 56 -6.92 13.00 -5.29
C GLU A 56 -7.96 13.50 -4.29
N HIS A 57 -8.93 12.66 -3.92
CA HIS A 57 -9.97 13.04 -2.98
C HIS A 57 -9.57 12.72 -1.54
N ARG A 58 -9.00 11.54 -1.29
CA ARG A 58 -8.68 11.09 0.08
C ARG A 58 -7.31 11.51 0.57
N ALA A 59 -6.33 11.67 -0.31
CA ALA A 59 -4.97 12.05 0.10
C ALA A 59 -4.93 13.42 0.81
N PRO A 60 -5.61 14.48 0.34
CA PRO A 60 -5.63 15.76 1.04
C PRO A 60 -6.22 15.67 2.45
N LEU A 61 -7.22 14.78 2.64
CA LEU A 61 -7.83 14.55 3.95
C LEU A 61 -6.87 13.89 4.92
N VAL A 62 -6.09 12.90 4.47
CA VAL A 62 -5.06 12.24 5.27
C VAL A 62 -3.97 13.25 5.66
N THR A 63 -3.45 14.02 4.69
CA THR A 63 -2.46 15.08 4.96
C THR A 63 -2.98 16.10 5.97
N TRP A 64 -4.21 16.58 5.79
CA TRP A 64 -4.83 17.51 6.73
C TRP A 64 -4.94 16.90 8.14
N ALA A 65 -5.36 15.64 8.26
CA ALA A 65 -5.52 14.98 9.55
C ALA A 65 -4.20 14.91 10.33
N PHE A 66 -3.09 14.57 9.67
CA PHE A 66 -1.77 14.55 10.30
C PHE A 66 -1.32 15.94 10.75
N ASN A 67 -1.48 16.95 9.89
CA ASN A 67 -1.13 18.33 10.22
C ASN A 67 -1.97 18.87 11.39
N ALA A 68 -3.29 18.63 11.36
CA ALA A 68 -4.21 19.05 12.42
C ALA A 68 -3.95 18.29 13.73
N TYR A 69 -3.58 17.02 13.69
CA TYR A 69 -3.19 16.29 14.89
C TYR A 69 -1.90 16.85 15.51
N ALA A 70 -0.93 17.21 14.65
CA ALA A 70 0.37 17.72 15.08
C ALA A 70 0.28 19.07 15.82
N THR A 71 -0.79 19.85 15.66
CA THR A 71 -1.00 21.08 16.43
C THR A 71 -1.31 20.82 17.90
N GLY A 72 -1.76 19.62 18.25
CA GLY A 72 -2.23 19.27 19.60
C GLY A 72 -3.63 19.80 19.94
N GLU A 73 -4.27 20.54 19.03
CA GLU A 73 -5.59 21.14 19.24
C GLU A 73 -6.75 20.15 18.98
N HIS A 74 -6.47 19.06 18.27
CA HIS A 74 -7.48 18.07 17.91
C HIS A 74 -7.22 16.72 18.58
N SER A 75 -8.21 16.24 19.35
CA SER A 75 -8.28 14.83 19.71
C SER A 75 -8.63 13.96 18.49
N VAL A 76 -8.34 12.67 18.55
CA VAL A 76 -8.75 11.70 17.51
C VAL A 76 -10.25 11.78 17.24
N ARG A 77 -11.08 11.93 18.28
CA ARG A 77 -12.54 12.05 18.14
C ARG A 77 -12.95 13.32 17.38
N THR A 78 -12.28 14.44 17.65
CA THR A 78 -12.54 15.71 16.95
C THR A 78 -12.10 15.60 15.49
N LEU A 79 -10.92 15.03 15.22
CA LEU A 79 -10.45 14.77 13.86
C LEU A 79 -11.43 13.92 13.06
N THR A 80 -11.97 12.84 13.65
CA THR A 80 -12.95 12.00 12.95
C THR A 80 -14.19 12.80 12.54
N LYS A 81 -14.72 13.65 13.43
CA LYS A 81 -15.88 14.49 13.12
C LYS A 81 -15.59 15.48 12.00
N GLU A 82 -14.42 16.12 12.02
CA GLU A 82 -14.01 17.08 11.00
C GLU A 82 -13.77 16.40 9.64
N LEU A 83 -13.16 15.21 9.62
CA LEU A 83 -12.96 14.42 8.41
C LEU A 83 -14.26 13.91 7.79
N VAL A 84 -15.28 13.61 8.60
CA VAL A 84 -16.61 13.19 8.10
C VAL A 84 -17.39 14.36 7.51
N ARG A 85 -17.14 15.59 7.96
CA ARG A 85 -17.83 16.79 7.47
C ARG A 85 -17.28 17.28 6.13
N ARG A 86 -16.00 17.06 5.88
CA ARG A 86 -15.29 17.46 4.66
C ARG A 86 -15.58 16.51 3.51
#